data_AF-A0A394D2H9-F1
#
_entry.id   AF-A0A394D2H9-F1
#
_cell.length_a   1.000
_cell.length_b   1.000
_cell.length_c   1.000
_cell.angle_alpha   90.00
_cell.angle_beta   90.00
_cell.angle_gamma   90.00
#
_symmetry.space_group_name_H-M   'P 1'
#
loop_
_entity.id
_entity.type
_entity.pdbx_description
1 polymer ?
#
loop_
_entity_poly.entity_id
_entity_poly.type
_entity_poly.pdbx_seq_one_letter_code
_entity_poly.pdbx_strand_id
1 'polypeptide(L)'
;MQCATKENKEMPNQVEMFCETRQSKKGEPLDQETTNARAQLKDLIENSSHQPHEAFQSVFGKEKPGRVRCHGRVTTPTLLKRTEKIAKFEKKHVDELKLLNDKVEKMEAKYKQEMSSMEQKFQILLTNVINQNNSGVDVEALATMLLTSGTSILTHVPNNDKVISYLFISSWLQHG
;
A
#
# COMPACT_ATOMS: atom_id res chain seq x y z
N MET A 1 -13.73 -34.78 -5.64
CA MET A 1 -14.18 -33.46 -5.14
C MET A 1 -13.46 -33.21 -3.83
N GLN A 2 -12.52 -32.26 -3.81
CA GLN A 2 -11.62 -32.05 -2.68
C GLN A 2 -12.21 -30.96 -1.79
N CYS A 3 -12.57 -31.31 -0.55
CA CYS A 3 -13.15 -30.40 0.41
C CYS A 3 -12.15 -29.29 0.76
N ALA A 4 -12.49 -28.06 0.39
CA ALA A 4 -11.76 -26.87 0.75
C ALA A 4 -11.67 -26.73 2.28
N THR A 5 -10.49 -26.29 2.70
CA THR A 5 -9.99 -26.13 4.05
C THR A 5 -10.93 -25.35 4.98
N LYS A 6 -10.94 -25.76 6.24
CA LYS A 6 -11.70 -25.18 7.36
C LYS A 6 -11.25 -23.73 7.61
N GLU A 7 -11.86 -22.78 6.92
CA GLU A 7 -11.75 -21.36 7.26
C GLU A 7 -12.63 -21.05 8.48
N ASN A 8 -12.12 -20.22 9.40
CA ASN A 8 -12.75 -19.89 10.68
C ASN A 8 -14.28 -19.72 10.57
N LYS A 9 -14.98 -20.59 11.30
CA LYS A 9 -16.43 -20.74 11.32
C LYS A 9 -17.15 -19.71 12.19
N GLU A 10 -16.54 -18.56 12.48
CA GLU A 10 -17.18 -17.57 13.34
C GLU A 10 -18.34 -16.92 12.59
N MET A 11 -19.54 -16.99 13.16
CA MET A 11 -20.75 -16.46 12.53
C MET A 11 -20.73 -14.94 12.69
N PRO A 12 -21.03 -14.16 11.63
CA PRO A 12 -21.05 -12.70 11.74
C PRO A 12 -22.00 -12.28 12.84
N ASN A 13 -21.58 -11.29 13.61
CA ASN A 13 -22.32 -10.87 14.78
C ASN A 13 -23.56 -10.06 14.38
N GLN A 14 -24.45 -9.83 15.34
CA GLN A 14 -25.73 -9.15 15.08
C GLN A 14 -25.57 -7.71 14.58
N VAL A 15 -24.52 -7.01 15.04
CA VAL A 15 -24.19 -5.64 14.64
C VAL A 15 -23.69 -5.61 13.20
N GLU A 16 -22.78 -6.52 12.84
CA GLU A 16 -22.29 -6.68 11.46
C GLU A 16 -23.44 -6.97 10.49
N MET A 17 -24.30 -7.92 10.85
CA MET A 17 -25.50 -8.26 10.06
C MET A 17 -26.43 -7.05 9.89
N PHE A 18 -26.66 -6.28 10.95
CA PHE A 18 -27.47 -5.07 10.89
C PHE A 18 -26.86 -4.00 9.97
N CYS A 19 -25.57 -3.71 10.19
CA CYS A 19 -24.85 -2.69 9.44
C CYS A 19 -24.91 -2.98 7.95
N GLU A 20 -24.66 -4.21 7.54
CA GLU A 20 -24.62 -4.62 6.12
C GLU A 20 -26.02 -4.66 5.48
N THR A 21 -27.00 -5.29 6.14
CA THR A 21 -28.35 -5.42 5.57
C THR A 21 -29.06 -4.06 5.41
N ARG A 22 -28.59 -3.06 6.17
CA ARG A 22 -29.08 -1.69 6.15
C ARG A 22 -28.16 -0.73 5.41
N GLN A 23 -27.30 -1.18 4.49
CA GLN A 23 -26.56 -0.26 3.61
C GLN A 23 -27.38 0.09 2.36
N SER A 24 -27.29 1.34 1.92
CA SER A 24 -27.84 1.75 0.63
C SER A 24 -26.96 1.22 -0.51
N LYS A 25 -27.57 0.54 -1.49
CA LYS A 25 -26.84 0.02 -2.66
C LYS A 25 -26.35 1.11 -3.62
N LYS A 26 -26.88 2.33 -3.51
CA LYS A 26 -26.64 3.43 -4.46
C LYS A 26 -25.97 4.65 -3.82
N GLY A 27 -25.51 4.55 -2.58
CA GLY A 27 -24.94 5.69 -1.85
C GLY A 27 -25.97 6.69 -1.33
N GLU A 28 -27.27 6.46 -1.57
CA GLU A 28 -28.36 7.28 -1.01
C GLU A 28 -28.29 7.29 0.53
N PRO A 29 -28.53 8.44 1.18
CA PRO A 29 -28.64 8.51 2.61
C PRO A 29 -29.78 7.61 3.10
N LEU A 30 -29.49 6.81 4.12
CA LEU A 30 -30.51 6.02 4.81
C LEU A 30 -31.37 6.93 5.68
N ASP A 31 -32.44 6.37 6.24
CA ASP A 31 -33.17 7.04 7.30
C ASP A 31 -32.22 7.47 8.44
N GLN A 32 -32.47 8.65 8.98
CA GLN A 32 -31.64 9.25 10.03
C GLN A 32 -31.54 8.33 11.25
N GLU A 33 -32.60 7.59 11.56
CA GLU A 33 -32.64 6.63 12.67
C GLU A 33 -31.63 5.50 12.48
N THR A 34 -31.61 4.85 11.31
CA THR A 34 -30.61 3.82 10.98
C THR A 34 -29.19 4.37 10.99
N THR A 35 -28.99 5.59 10.50
CA THR A 35 -27.67 6.24 10.50
C THR A 35 -27.18 6.51 11.92
N ASN A 36 -28.05 7.05 12.79
CA ASN A 36 -27.76 7.31 14.20
C ASN A 36 -27.48 6.00 14.95
N ALA A 37 -28.30 4.97 14.73
CA ALA A 37 -28.11 3.68 15.37
C ALA A 37 -26.78 3.04 14.97
N ARG A 38 -26.39 3.13 13.69
CA ARG A 38 -25.07 2.64 13.23
C ARG A 38 -23.92 3.39 13.91
N ALA A 39 -24.02 4.72 14.05
CA ALA A 39 -23.00 5.52 14.72
C ALA A 39 -22.87 5.15 16.22
N GLN A 40 -24.00 5.00 16.92
CA GLN A 40 -24.02 4.57 18.33
C GLN A 40 -23.43 3.17 18.51
N LEU A 41 -23.76 2.22 17.62
CA LEU A 41 -23.19 0.87 17.68
C LEU A 41 -21.66 0.89 17.52
N LYS A 42 -21.13 1.69 16.59
CA LYS A 42 -19.68 1.85 16.41
C LYS A 42 -19.02 2.43 17.65
N ASP A 43 -19.58 3.50 18.20
CA ASP A 43 -19.08 4.16 19.40
C ASP A 43 -19.04 3.20 20.61
N LEU A 44 -20.09 2.42 20.84
CA LEU A 44 -20.14 1.46 21.94
C LEU A 44 -19.12 0.33 21.80
N ILE A 45 -18.85 -0.12 20.58
CA ILE A 45 -17.89 -1.21 20.32
C ILE A 45 -16.45 -0.71 20.36
N GLU A 46 -16.17 0.41 19.69
CA GLU A 46 -14.80 0.93 19.54
C GLU A 46 -14.34 1.74 20.75
N ASN A 47 -15.22 2.60 21.31
CA ASN A 47 -14.85 3.54 22.38
C ASN A 47 -15.25 3.04 23.77
N SER A 48 -16.35 2.29 23.91
CA SER A 48 -16.82 1.76 25.19
C SER A 48 -16.46 0.28 25.41
N SER A 49 -15.78 -0.37 24.46
CA SER A 49 -15.36 -1.78 24.52
C SER A 49 -16.47 -2.79 24.84
N HIS A 50 -17.73 -2.45 24.53
CA HIS A 50 -18.85 -3.37 24.73
C HIS A 50 -18.77 -4.55 23.76
N GLN A 51 -19.21 -5.72 24.22
CA GLN A 51 -19.38 -6.85 23.31
C GLN A 51 -20.47 -6.52 22.28
N PRO A 52 -20.36 -6.99 21.02
CA PRO A 52 -21.32 -6.62 19.96
C PRO A 52 -22.78 -6.88 20.32
N HIS A 53 -23.06 -7.97 21.05
CA HIS A 53 -24.41 -8.31 21.49
C HIS A 53 -24.97 -7.36 22.57
N GLU A 54 -24.12 -6.86 23.47
CA GLU A 54 -24.48 -5.89 24.51
C GLU A 54 -24.72 -4.51 23.91
N ALA A 55 -23.85 -4.08 22.99
CA ALA A 55 -24.03 -2.84 22.23
C ALA A 55 -25.35 -2.87 21.44
N PHE A 56 -25.66 -4.00 20.79
CA PHE A 56 -26.91 -4.16 20.05
C PHE A 56 -28.14 -4.09 20.96
N GLN A 57 -28.11 -4.73 22.13
CA GLN A 57 -29.19 -4.65 23.11
C GLN A 57 -29.31 -3.27 23.75
N SER A 58 -28.21 -2.53 23.91
CA SER A 58 -28.22 -1.16 24.42
C SER A 58 -28.95 -0.22 23.45
N VAL A 59 -28.66 -0.32 22.14
CA VAL A 59 -29.27 0.56 21.12
C VAL A 59 -30.71 0.17 20.79
N PHE A 60 -31.02 -1.12 20.65
CA PHE A 60 -32.34 -1.59 20.17
C PHE A 60 -33.22 -2.22 21.25
N GLY A 61 -32.73 -2.33 22.48
CA GLY A 61 -33.34 -3.14 23.53
C GLY A 61 -33.22 -4.64 23.26
N LYS A 62 -33.67 -5.45 24.23
CA LYS A 62 -33.78 -6.91 24.06
C LYS A 62 -34.69 -7.23 22.87
N GLU A 63 -34.24 -8.19 22.06
CA GLU A 63 -35.01 -8.64 20.91
C GLU A 63 -36.23 -9.46 21.36
N LYS A 64 -37.38 -9.22 20.71
CA LYS A 64 -38.62 -9.91 21.08
C LYS A 64 -38.61 -11.32 20.47
N PRO A 65 -39.06 -12.35 21.21
CA PRO A 65 -39.24 -13.68 20.66
C PRO A 65 -40.10 -13.63 19.39
N GLY A 66 -39.59 -14.20 18.29
CA GLY A 66 -40.31 -14.28 17.00
C GLY A 66 -40.08 -13.11 16.02
N ARG A 67 -39.37 -12.04 16.39
CA ARG A 67 -39.04 -10.93 15.46
C ARG A 67 -37.55 -10.63 15.50
N VAL A 68 -36.82 -11.05 14.47
CA VAL A 68 -35.39 -10.75 14.35
C VAL A 68 -35.14 -9.58 13.39
N ARG A 69 -34.55 -8.49 13.89
CA ARG A 69 -34.36 -7.21 13.15
C ARG A 69 -33.40 -7.34 11.97
N CYS A 70 -32.43 -8.25 12.06
CA CYS A 70 -31.35 -8.39 11.08
C CYS A 70 -31.62 -9.42 9.97
N HIS A 71 -32.80 -10.07 9.96
CA HIS A 71 -33.13 -11.15 9.01
C HIS A 71 -33.86 -10.66 7.75
N GLY A 72 -33.92 -9.35 7.51
CA GLY A 72 -34.76 -8.73 6.48
C GLY A 72 -34.15 -8.58 5.08
N ARG A 73 -32.92 -9.07 4.82
CA ARG A 73 -32.29 -8.94 3.50
C ARG A 73 -31.27 -10.05 3.27
N VAL A 74 -31.09 -10.42 1.99
CA VAL A 74 -30.36 -11.57 1.39
C VAL A 74 -28.85 -11.69 1.77
N THR A 75 -28.38 -10.94 2.77
CA THR A 75 -27.01 -11.05 3.25
C THR A 75 -26.84 -12.34 4.03
N THR A 76 -26.10 -13.29 3.46
CA THR A 76 -25.69 -14.51 4.16
C THR A 76 -24.34 -14.27 4.84
N PRO A 77 -24.04 -14.98 5.94
CA PRO A 77 -22.73 -14.97 6.58
C PRO A 77 -21.54 -15.14 5.63
N THR A 78 -21.71 -15.91 4.56
CA THR A 78 -20.67 -16.17 3.57
C THR A 78 -20.41 -14.96 2.66
N LEU A 79 -21.43 -14.16 2.35
CA LEU A 79 -21.26 -12.94 1.57
C LEU A 79 -20.48 -11.88 2.36
N LEU A 80 -20.79 -11.70 3.65
CA LEU A 80 -20.06 -10.81 4.56
C LEU A 80 -18.58 -11.16 4.66
N LYS A 81 -18.28 -12.45 4.84
CA LYS A 81 -16.88 -12.91 4.90
C LYS A 81 -16.13 -12.66 3.59
N ARG A 82 -16.81 -12.78 2.45
CA ARG A 82 -16.19 -12.51 1.15
C ARG A 82 -15.88 -11.02 1.00
N THR A 83 -16.82 -10.13 1.34
CA THR A 83 -16.61 -8.68 1.25
C THR A 83 -15.50 -8.20 2.18
N GLU A 84 -15.44 -8.71 3.42
CA GLU A 84 -14.36 -8.40 4.36
C GLU A 84 -12.99 -8.87 3.84
N LYS A 85 -12.90 -10.09 3.29
CA LYS A 85 -11.66 -10.60 2.69
C LYS A 85 -11.21 -9.75 1.50
N ILE A 86 -12.14 -9.33 0.65
CA ILE A 86 -11.87 -8.46 -0.50
C ILE A 86 -11.29 -7.13 0.01
N ALA A 87 -11.95 -6.47 0.96
CA ALA A 87 -11.47 -5.21 1.52
C ALA A 87 -10.08 -5.34 2.17
N LYS A 88 -9.81 -6.45 2.89
CA LYS A 88 -8.47 -6.73 3.45
C LYS A 88 -7.41 -6.91 2.36
N PHE A 89 -7.76 -7.58 1.26
CA PHE A 89 -6.85 -7.77 0.13
C PHE A 89 -6.57 -6.45 -0.60
N GLU A 90 -7.61 -5.66 -0.87
CA GLU A 90 -7.50 -4.33 -1.48
C GLU A 90 -6.60 -3.41 -0.64
N LYS A 91 -6.80 -3.38 0.68
CA LYS A 91 -5.95 -2.59 1.58
C LYS A 91 -4.47 -3.03 1.51
N LYS A 92 -4.20 -4.34 1.60
CA LYS A 92 -2.82 -4.86 1.47
C LYS A 92 -2.19 -4.47 0.14
N HIS A 93 -2.95 -4.56 -0.95
CA HIS A 93 -2.46 -4.19 -2.27
C HIS A 93 -2.12 -2.69 -2.35
N VAL A 94 -2.94 -1.82 -1.77
CA VAL A 94 -2.66 -0.37 -1.68
C VAL A 94 -1.39 -0.11 -0.85
N ASP A 95 -1.22 -0.78 0.29
CA ASP A 95 -0.04 -0.64 1.15
C ASP A 95 1.23 -1.13 0.43
N GLU A 96 1.16 -2.26 -0.29
CA GLU A 96 2.27 -2.79 -1.10
C GLU A 96 2.65 -1.87 -2.26
N LEU A 97 1.67 -1.31 -2.97
CA LEU A 97 1.92 -0.33 -4.03
C LEU A 97 2.59 0.94 -3.49
N LYS A 98 2.15 1.43 -2.34
CA LYS A 98 2.78 2.58 -1.68
C LYS A 98 4.24 2.28 -1.33
N LEU A 99 4.50 1.12 -0.72
CA LEU A 99 5.86 0.68 -0.39
C LEU A 99 6.75 0.56 -1.64
N LEU A 100 6.20 0.06 -2.74
CA LEU A 100 6.93 -0.05 -3.99
C LEU A 100 7.25 1.33 -4.58
N ASN A 101 6.29 2.24 -4.57
CA ASN A 101 6.47 3.61 -5.04
C ASN A 101 7.58 4.33 -4.27
N ASP A 102 7.58 4.24 -2.93
CA ASP A 102 8.60 4.85 -2.08
C ASP A 102 10.01 4.29 -2.38
N LYS A 103 10.10 2.98 -2.69
CA LYS A 103 11.37 2.35 -3.09
C LYS A 103 11.86 2.85 -4.45
N VAL A 104 10.96 2.99 -5.43
CA VAL A 104 11.31 3.51 -6.76
C VAL A 104 11.81 4.94 -6.65
N GLU A 105 11.10 5.81 -5.92
CA GLU A 105 11.51 7.20 -5.71
C GLU A 105 12.90 7.30 -5.04
N LYS A 106 13.17 6.46 -4.05
CA LYS A 106 14.49 6.39 -3.40
C LYS A 106 15.59 5.93 -4.36
N MET A 107 15.31 4.97 -5.24
CA MET A 107 16.28 4.53 -6.25
C MET A 107 16.54 5.61 -7.30
N GLU A 108 15.49 6.30 -7.77
CA GLU A 108 15.63 7.41 -8.71
C GLU A 108 16.44 8.57 -8.13
N ALA A 109 16.21 8.92 -6.87
CA ALA A 109 16.97 9.97 -6.19
C ALA A 109 18.46 9.62 -6.08
N LYS A 110 18.77 8.36 -5.71
CA LYS A 110 20.15 7.86 -5.67
C LYS A 110 20.81 7.90 -7.04
N TYR A 111 20.12 7.43 -8.07
CA TYR A 111 20.65 7.43 -9.43
C TYR A 111 20.92 8.84 -9.95
N LYS A 112 20.01 9.80 -9.68
CA LYS A 112 20.22 11.22 -10.00
C LYS A 112 21.43 11.80 -9.26
N GLN A 113 21.60 11.48 -7.98
CA GLN A 113 22.73 11.93 -7.18
C GLN A 113 24.06 11.38 -7.72
N GLU A 114 24.12 10.09 -8.05
CA GLU A 114 25.30 9.45 -8.60
C GLU A 114 25.67 10.02 -9.98
N MET A 115 24.68 10.20 -10.86
CA MET A 115 24.86 10.85 -12.17
C MET A 115 25.39 12.28 -12.01
N SER A 116 24.84 13.06 -11.09
CA SER A 116 25.32 14.42 -10.82
C SER A 116 26.75 14.45 -10.28
N SER A 117 27.11 13.50 -9.40
CA SER A 117 28.49 13.39 -8.89
C SER A 117 29.47 13.02 -10.01
N MET A 118 29.06 12.11 -10.90
CA MET A 118 29.87 11.70 -12.04
C MET A 118 30.09 12.85 -13.04
N GLU A 119 29.04 13.61 -13.36
CA GLU A 119 29.13 14.80 -14.21
C GLU A 119 30.11 15.82 -13.61
N GLN A 120 29.99 16.12 -12.32
CA GLN A 120 30.92 17.03 -11.63
C GLN A 120 32.38 16.55 -11.73
N LYS A 121 32.62 15.25 -11.55
CA LYS A 121 33.97 14.66 -11.68
C LYS A 121 34.52 14.78 -13.11
N PHE A 122 33.68 14.55 -14.12
CA PHE A 122 34.07 14.76 -15.52
C PHE A 122 34.41 16.22 -15.82
N GLN A 123 33.62 17.17 -15.31
CA GLN A 123 33.88 18.60 -15.49
C GLN A 123 35.21 19.03 -14.84
N ILE A 124 35.51 18.53 -13.64
CA ILE A 124 36.80 18.76 -12.96
C ILE A 124 37.96 18.22 -13.80
N LEU A 125 37.83 16.99 -14.33
CA LEU A 125 38.86 16.38 -15.17
C LEU A 125 39.11 17.19 -16.45
N LEU A 126 38.05 17.59 -17.15
CA LEU A 126 38.15 18.41 -18.36
C LEU A 126 38.81 19.77 -18.08
N THR A 127 38.40 20.44 -17.00
CA THR A 127 38.97 21.73 -16.58
C THR A 127 40.46 21.60 -16.31
N ASN A 128 40.87 20.55 -15.59
CA ASN A 128 42.27 20.27 -15.37
C ASN A 128 43.00 20.06 -16.69
N VAL A 129 42.56 19.15 -17.56
CA VAL A 129 43.22 18.89 -18.86
C VAL A 129 43.39 20.16 -19.70
N ILE A 130 42.42 21.08 -19.69
CA ILE A 130 42.54 22.36 -20.40
C ILE A 130 43.61 23.26 -19.79
N ASN A 131 43.62 23.40 -18.46
CA ASN A 131 44.59 24.24 -17.73
C ASN A 131 46.04 23.73 -17.87
N GLN A 132 46.19 22.42 -18.02
CA GLN A 132 47.47 21.71 -18.12
C GLN A 132 48.27 22.01 -19.39
N ASN A 133 47.61 22.50 -20.45
CA ASN A 133 48.28 22.96 -21.66
C ASN A 133 49.27 24.12 -21.40
N ASN A 134 49.30 24.68 -20.17
CA ASN A 134 50.19 25.78 -19.79
C ASN A 134 51.22 25.48 -18.67
N SER A 135 51.14 24.39 -17.87
CA SER A 135 52.04 24.25 -16.68
C SER A 135 52.30 22.85 -16.07
N GLY A 136 51.83 21.72 -16.63
CA GLY A 136 52.11 20.36 -16.12
C GLY A 136 51.21 19.86 -14.96
N VAL A 137 51.16 18.52 -14.74
CA VAL A 137 50.13 17.85 -13.90
C VAL A 137 50.52 17.73 -12.43
N ASP A 138 49.82 18.45 -11.55
CA ASP A 138 49.78 18.14 -10.11
C ASP A 138 48.70 17.08 -9.81
N VAL A 139 49.15 15.84 -9.63
CA VAL A 139 48.31 14.65 -9.42
C VAL A 139 47.65 14.66 -8.03
N GLU A 140 48.28 15.27 -7.03
CA GLU A 140 47.81 15.26 -5.63
C GLU A 140 46.64 16.25 -5.44
N ALA A 141 46.74 17.45 -6.03
CA ALA A 141 45.65 18.41 -6.08
C ALA A 141 44.42 17.88 -6.84
N LEU A 142 44.62 17.13 -7.92
CA LEU A 142 43.52 16.52 -8.67
C LEU A 142 42.79 15.44 -7.85
N ALA A 143 43.55 14.58 -7.17
CA ALA A 143 42.98 13.54 -6.31
C ALA A 143 42.14 14.12 -5.17
N THR A 144 42.61 15.19 -4.53
CA THR A 144 41.86 15.87 -3.45
C THR A 144 40.58 16.53 -3.95
N MET A 145 40.56 17.12 -5.15
CA MET A 145 39.32 17.66 -5.75
C MET A 145 38.28 16.59 -6.09
N LEU A 146 38.73 15.41 -6.58
CA LEU A 146 37.84 14.28 -6.88
C LEU A 146 37.28 13.62 -5.60
N LEU A 147 38.06 13.60 -4.53
CA LEU A 147 37.67 13.03 -3.23
C LEU A 147 36.76 13.97 -2.42
N THR A 148 36.92 15.28 -2.53
CA THR A 148 36.09 16.27 -1.83
C THR A 148 34.71 16.46 -2.48
N SER A 149 34.54 16.11 -3.75
CA SER A 149 33.28 16.29 -4.52
C SER A 149 32.19 15.23 -4.25
N GLY A 150 32.14 14.67 -3.05
CA GLY A 150 31.04 13.80 -2.60
C GLY A 150 31.25 12.31 -2.87
N THR A 151 31.58 11.57 -1.81
CA THR A 151 31.82 10.13 -1.81
C THR A 151 30.52 9.33 -1.82
N SER A 152 30.44 8.31 -2.68
CA SER A 152 29.97 6.98 -2.28
C SER A 152 30.68 5.94 -3.13
N ILE A 153 31.48 5.11 -2.46
CA ILE A 153 32.15 3.94 -3.04
C ILE A 153 31.07 2.85 -3.10
N LEU A 154 30.59 2.54 -4.31
CA LEU A 154 29.63 1.46 -4.55
C LEU A 154 30.40 0.13 -4.70
N THR A 155 30.58 -0.61 -3.61
CA THR A 155 30.91 -2.05 -3.66
C THR A 155 29.61 -2.86 -3.70
N HIS A 156 28.98 -2.98 -4.86
CA HIS A 156 28.00 -4.05 -5.08
C HIS A 156 27.98 -4.43 -6.56
N VAL A 157 28.64 -5.55 -6.90
CA VAL A 157 28.52 -6.22 -8.20
C VAL A 157 27.16 -6.92 -8.24
N PRO A 158 26.21 -6.53 -9.10
CA PRO A 158 24.99 -7.29 -9.30
C PRO A 158 25.29 -8.47 -10.22
N ASN A 159 24.93 -9.67 -9.77
CA ASN A 159 24.98 -10.89 -10.56
C ASN A 159 24.02 -10.79 -11.77
N ASN A 160 24.50 -11.05 -12.98
CA ASN A 160 23.85 -10.68 -14.26
C ASN A 160 22.82 -11.69 -14.81
N ASP A 161 22.36 -12.67 -14.05
CA ASP A 161 21.63 -13.80 -14.64
C ASP A 161 20.12 -13.59 -14.89
N LYS A 162 19.55 -12.38 -14.71
CA LYS A 162 18.08 -12.18 -14.83
C LYS A 162 17.59 -10.99 -15.65
N VAL A 163 18.49 -10.18 -16.23
CA VAL A 163 18.08 -8.92 -16.92
C VAL A 163 17.56 -9.15 -18.35
N ILE A 164 17.75 -10.35 -18.92
CA ILE A 164 17.39 -10.63 -20.33
C ILE A 164 15.86 -10.72 -20.56
N SER A 165 15.02 -10.82 -19.51
CA SER A 165 13.56 -10.98 -19.70
C SER A 165 12.82 -9.69 -20.11
N TYR A 166 13.29 -8.50 -19.69
CA TYR A 166 12.50 -7.27 -19.85
C TYR A 166 12.71 -6.54 -21.18
N LEU A 167 13.79 -6.85 -21.91
CA LEU A 167 14.06 -6.24 -23.22
C LEU A 167 13.22 -6.84 -24.36
N PHE A 168 12.55 -7.97 -24.14
CA PHE A 168 11.73 -8.61 -25.17
C PHE A 168 10.31 -8.05 -25.27
N ILE A 169 9.78 -7.45 -24.19
CA ILE A 169 8.39 -6.95 -24.15
C ILE A 169 8.30 -5.56 -24.80
N SER A 170 9.32 -4.72 -24.67
CA SER A 170 9.34 -3.36 -25.24
C SER A 170 9.40 -3.32 -26.76
N SER A 171 9.87 -4.39 -27.42
CA SER A 171 9.93 -4.46 -28.90
C SER A 171 8.57 -4.74 -29.54
N TRP A 172 7.64 -5.40 -28.82
CA TRP A 172 6.33 -5.77 -29.37
C TRP A 172 5.27 -4.65 -29.32
N LEU A 173 5.50 -3.57 -28.56
CA LEU A 173 4.53 -2.48 -28.42
C LEU A 173 4.73 -1.35 -29.45
N GLN A 174 5.80 -1.39 -30.25
CA GLN A 174 6.15 -0.31 -31.18
C GLN A 174 5.75 -0.62 -32.64
N HIS A 175 5.20 -1.81 -32.92
CA HIS A 175 4.84 -2.26 -34.27
C HIS A 175 3.41 -2.84 -34.38
N GLY A 176 2.49 -2.46 -33.48
CA GLY A 176 1.06 -2.80 -33.54
C GLY A 176 0.20 -1.60 -33.90
#